data_AF-A0A2J7PMD2-F1
#
_entry.id   AF-A0A2J7PMD2-F1
#
_cell.length_a   1.000
_cell.length_b   1.000
_cell.length_c   1.000
_cell.angle_alpha   90.00
_cell.angle_beta   90.00
_cell.angle_gamma   90.00
#
_symmetry.space_group_name_H-M   'P 1'
#
loop_
_entity.id
_entity.type
_entity.pdbx_description
1 polymer ?
#
loop_
_entity_poly.entity_id
_entity_poly.type
_entity_poly.pdbx_seq_one_letter_code
_entity_poly.pdbx_strand_id
1 'polypeptide(L)'
;MVGIKDFYRDMKYYFKIHRKLSTPAKFKCLTRKEIELYHQMPKDMIRVAPMLILSTLPFANYIVFPLVYLFPRQLLCQHFWTLQQRTEFAMEGLRKRLYNYKPVFRCVQAQLDTLKGREEHEHWAYVLGLLGSGVHPKPEDIVKSIDLFRGDPYHLSYLYPGHVKVLLRIHSMHTGLRRRLRLAEQATILHEMDMAIIREGGISQLSQEDLRVACFLRGLNPVTMKTEDMIHWLTQWIFVSEAVDTTSLSLLLHCPILLGYNQPSNWILIH
;
A
#
# COMPACT_ATOMS: atom_id res chain seq x y z
N MET A 1 -16.36 20.17 15.08
CA MET A 1 -15.12 20.98 15.14
C MET A 1 -13.82 20.18 15.33
N VAL A 2 -13.86 18.86 15.64
CA VAL A 2 -12.64 18.05 15.83
C VAL A 2 -11.86 17.84 14.52
N GLY A 3 -12.55 17.51 13.42
CA GLY A 3 -11.90 17.23 12.12
C GLY A 3 -11.07 18.38 11.53
N ILE A 4 -11.53 19.63 11.67
CA ILE A 4 -10.75 20.81 11.21
C ILE A 4 -9.46 20.96 12.03
N LYS A 5 -9.53 20.76 13.35
CA LYS A 5 -8.36 20.86 14.25
C LYS A 5 -7.34 19.78 13.92
N ASP A 6 -7.79 18.54 13.71
CA ASP A 6 -6.92 17.44 13.32
C ASP A 6 -6.28 17.67 11.95
N PHE A 7 -7.06 18.06 10.95
CA PHE A 7 -6.54 18.37 9.61
C PHE A 7 -5.50 19.50 9.66
N TYR A 8 -5.78 20.58 10.39
CA TYR A 8 -4.84 21.70 10.52
C TYR A 8 -3.55 21.30 11.24
N ARG A 9 -3.65 20.50 12.30
CA ARG A 9 -2.48 19.96 13.01
C ARG A 9 -1.61 19.13 12.08
N ASP A 10 -2.22 18.21 11.35
CA ASP A 10 -1.53 17.29 10.45
C ASP A 10 -0.93 18.03 9.25
N MET A 11 -1.63 19.02 8.69
CA MET A 11 -1.12 19.91 7.66
C MET A 11 0.10 20.71 8.14
N LYS A 12 0.03 21.30 9.34
CA LYS A 12 1.17 22.01 9.94
C LYS A 12 2.36 21.07 10.15
N TYR A 13 2.10 19.84 10.57
CA TYR A 13 3.14 18.85 10.79
C TYR A 13 3.77 18.38 9.48
N TYR A 14 2.96 18.17 8.43
CA TYR A 14 3.42 17.91 7.07
C TYR A 14 4.41 18.98 6.59
N PHE A 15 4.09 20.27 6.74
CA PHE A 15 5.01 21.34 6.36
C PHE A 15 6.31 21.34 7.19
N LYS A 16 6.24 20.96 8.47
CA LYS A 16 7.44 20.78 9.31
C LYS A 16 8.31 19.64 8.77
N ILE A 17 7.73 18.51 8.40
CA ILE A 17 8.43 17.38 7.79
C ILE A 17 9.04 17.79 6.46
N HIS A 18 8.28 18.44 5.59
CA HIS A 18 8.76 18.90 4.28
C HIS A 18 9.96 19.85 4.41
N ARG A 19 9.95 20.77 5.39
CA ARG A 19 11.12 21.64 5.67
C ARG A 19 12.34 20.87 6.18
N LYS A 20 12.15 19.77 6.93
CA LYS A 20 13.26 18.89 7.37
C LYS A 20 13.91 18.18 6.18
N LEU A 21 13.14 17.85 5.15
CA LEU A 21 13.57 17.11 3.95
C LEU A 21 14.35 17.99 2.96
N SER A 22 15.53 18.46 3.37
CA SER A 22 16.43 19.21 2.49
C SER A 22 17.22 18.30 1.53
N THR A 23 17.37 17.01 1.88
CA THR A 23 18.12 16.02 1.08
C THR A 23 17.42 14.65 1.13
N PRO A 24 17.61 13.80 0.10
CA PRO A 24 17.05 12.45 0.09
C PRO A 24 17.45 11.59 1.29
N ALA A 25 18.68 11.77 1.81
CA ALA A 25 19.18 11.03 2.96
C ALA A 25 18.34 11.26 4.24
N LYS A 26 17.78 12.46 4.41
CA LYS A 26 16.95 12.79 5.58
C LYS A 26 15.59 12.09 5.56
N PHE A 27 15.15 11.60 4.40
CA PHE A 27 13.92 10.82 4.30
C PHE A 27 14.01 9.52 5.10
N LYS A 28 15.19 8.87 5.07
CA LYS A 28 15.47 7.63 5.82
C LYS A 28 15.49 7.83 7.35
N CYS A 29 15.58 9.08 7.82
CA CYS A 29 15.57 9.39 9.25
C CYS A 29 14.16 9.67 9.80
N LEU A 30 13.14 9.67 8.94
CA LEU A 30 11.77 9.88 9.38
C LEU A 30 11.25 8.68 10.19
N THR A 31 10.36 8.99 11.13
CA THR A 31 9.56 7.96 11.81
C THR A 31 8.52 7.38 10.85
N ARG A 32 7.99 6.20 11.15
CA ARG A 32 6.92 5.58 10.37
C ARG A 32 5.73 6.51 10.24
N LYS A 33 5.29 7.13 11.34
CA LYS A 33 4.16 8.08 11.36
C LYS A 33 4.44 9.34 10.54
N GLU A 34 5.68 9.82 10.53
CA GLU A 34 6.08 10.93 9.66
C GLU A 34 6.00 10.54 8.17
N ILE A 35 6.42 9.34 7.79
CA ILE A 35 6.35 8.84 6.40
C ILE A 35 4.88 8.65 5.97
N GLU A 36 4.05 8.04 6.82
CA GLU A 36 2.61 7.88 6.58
C GLU A 36 1.93 9.23 6.33
N LEU A 37 2.17 10.21 7.22
CA LEU A 37 1.62 11.56 7.07
C LEU A 37 2.15 12.27 5.82
N TYR A 38 3.45 12.17 5.54
CA TYR A 38 4.06 12.78 4.38
C TYR A 38 3.44 12.30 3.06
N HIS A 39 3.11 11.00 2.99
CA HIS A 39 2.49 10.40 1.83
C HIS A 39 0.98 10.70 1.72
N GLN A 40 0.26 10.72 2.84
CA GLN A 40 -1.19 10.86 2.86
C GLN A 40 -1.66 12.31 2.75
N MET A 41 -1.01 13.25 3.44
CA MET A 41 -1.47 14.64 3.56
C MET A 41 -1.68 15.36 2.22
N PRO A 42 -0.79 15.24 1.21
CA PRO A 42 -1.02 15.88 -0.09
C PRO A 42 -2.31 15.41 -0.78
N LYS A 43 -2.65 14.12 -0.64
CA LYS A 43 -3.89 13.54 -1.20
C LYS A 43 -5.11 14.11 -0.51
N ASP A 44 -5.04 14.27 0.81
CA ASP A 44 -6.13 14.85 1.61
C ASP A 44 -6.35 16.33 1.27
N MET A 45 -5.27 17.10 1.11
CA MET A 45 -5.34 18.51 0.68
C MET A 45 -6.00 18.65 -0.69
N ILE A 46 -5.61 17.83 -1.68
CA ILE A 46 -6.19 17.86 -3.03
C ILE A 46 -7.68 17.50 -3.01
N ARG A 47 -8.10 16.56 -2.15
CA ARG A 47 -9.53 16.19 -2.03
C ARG A 47 -10.38 17.33 -1.47
N VAL A 48 -9.87 18.05 -0.46
CA VAL A 48 -10.64 19.07 0.25
C VAL A 48 -10.59 20.44 -0.45
N ALA A 49 -9.52 20.75 -1.19
CA ALA A 49 -9.32 22.05 -1.82
C ALA A 49 -10.48 22.53 -2.73
N PRO A 50 -11.06 21.70 -3.62
CA PRO A 50 -12.17 22.13 -4.47
C PRO A 50 -13.39 22.61 -3.68
N MET A 51 -13.70 21.89 -2.59
CA MET A 51 -14.84 22.24 -1.73
C MET A 51 -14.59 23.54 -0.98
N LEU A 52 -13.35 23.77 -0.52
CA LEU A 52 -12.96 25.03 0.12
C LEU A 52 -13.07 26.21 -0.84
N ILE A 53 -12.52 26.09 -2.05
CA ILE A 53 -12.60 27.13 -3.08
C ILE A 53 -14.06 27.43 -3.40
N LEU A 54 -14.87 26.40 -3.66
CA LEU A 54 -16.27 26.58 -4.04
C LEU A 54 -17.10 27.21 -2.90
N SER A 55 -16.80 26.90 -1.64
CA SER A 55 -17.49 27.48 -0.47
C SER A 55 -17.29 28.99 -0.28
N THR A 56 -16.23 29.56 -0.88
CA THR A 56 -15.99 31.02 -0.84
C THR A 56 -16.90 31.81 -1.77
N LEU A 57 -17.51 31.16 -2.77
CA LEU A 57 -18.39 31.82 -3.72
C LEU A 57 -19.80 32.00 -3.12
N PRO A 58 -20.44 33.17 -3.29
CA PRO A 58 -21.81 33.37 -2.85
C PRO A 58 -22.73 32.37 -3.56
N PHE A 59 -23.77 31.89 -2.87
CA PHE A 59 -24.74 30.89 -3.32
C PHE A 59 -24.22 29.47 -3.62
N ALA A 60 -22.91 29.28 -3.82
CA ALA A 60 -22.34 27.95 -4.08
C ALA A 60 -22.54 26.97 -2.91
N ASN A 61 -22.65 27.48 -1.68
CA ASN A 61 -22.94 26.69 -0.47
C ASN A 61 -24.22 25.86 -0.58
N TYR A 62 -25.25 26.34 -1.29
CA TYR A 62 -26.50 25.60 -1.51
C TYR A 62 -26.32 24.36 -2.40
N ILE A 63 -25.22 24.29 -3.16
CA ILE A 63 -24.87 23.14 -4.01
C ILE A 63 -23.80 22.27 -3.32
N VAL A 64 -22.80 22.91 -2.71
CA VAL A 64 -21.68 22.27 -2.01
C VAL A 64 -22.15 21.33 -0.90
N PHE A 65 -23.01 21.81 0.02
CA PHE A 65 -23.38 21.00 1.18
C PHE A 65 -24.18 19.74 0.81
N PRO A 66 -25.19 19.80 -0.08
CA PRO A 66 -25.84 18.59 -0.59
C PRO A 66 -24.86 17.62 -1.24
N LEU A 67 -23.93 18.10 -2.07
CA LEU A 67 -22.93 17.23 -2.71
C LEU A 67 -22.02 16.54 -1.70
N VAL A 68 -21.51 17.26 -0.69
CA VAL A 68 -20.67 16.69 0.38
C VAL A 68 -21.43 15.63 1.17
N TYR A 69 -22.71 15.87 1.44
CA TYR A 69 -23.57 14.92 2.15
C TYR A 69 -23.81 13.64 1.32
N LEU A 70 -24.03 13.78 0.01
CA LEU A 70 -24.28 12.65 -0.90
C LEU A 70 -23.01 11.88 -1.28
N PHE A 71 -21.86 12.56 -1.36
CA PHE A 71 -20.58 11.98 -1.82
C PHE A 71 -19.42 12.21 -0.85
N PRO A 72 -19.56 11.82 0.43
CA PRO A 72 -18.56 12.11 1.48
C PRO A 72 -17.20 11.46 1.19
N ARG A 73 -17.16 10.28 0.56
CA ARG A 73 -15.90 9.59 0.26
C ARG A 73 -15.07 10.29 -0.82
N GLN A 74 -15.73 10.90 -1.80
CA GLN A 74 -15.08 11.56 -2.93
C GLN A 74 -14.64 12.98 -2.58
N LEU A 75 -15.46 13.68 -1.78
CA LEU A 75 -15.30 15.12 -1.54
C LEU A 75 -14.66 15.46 -0.19
N LEU A 76 -14.57 14.50 0.75
CA LEU A 76 -13.92 14.68 2.04
C LEU A 76 -12.67 13.80 2.18
N CYS A 77 -11.78 14.21 3.08
CA CYS A 77 -10.69 13.36 3.57
C CYS A 77 -11.05 12.67 4.89
N GLN A 78 -10.18 11.76 5.34
CA GLN A 78 -10.40 10.92 6.52
C GLN A 78 -10.68 11.72 7.79
N HIS A 79 -10.11 12.92 7.94
CA HIS A 79 -10.34 13.81 9.08
C HIS A 79 -11.81 14.21 9.29
N PHE A 80 -12.62 14.20 8.23
CA PHE A 80 -14.03 14.62 8.28
C PHE A 80 -15.02 13.46 8.25
N TRP A 81 -14.55 12.23 8.09
CA TRP A 81 -15.40 11.04 8.11
C TRP A 81 -15.74 10.63 9.55
N THR A 82 -16.97 10.14 9.74
CA THR A 82 -17.35 9.46 11.00
C THR A 82 -16.54 8.18 11.17
N LEU A 83 -16.49 7.64 12.40
CA LEU A 83 -15.79 6.37 12.65
C LEU A 83 -16.34 5.23 11.79
N GLN A 84 -17.66 5.17 11.62
CA GLN A 84 -18.33 4.21 10.75
C GLN A 84 -17.89 4.39 9.29
N GLN A 85 -17.93 5.61 8.76
CA GLN A 85 -17.50 5.90 7.38
C GLN A 85 -16.03 5.54 7.14
N ARG A 86 -15.14 5.78 8.11
CA ARG A 86 -13.73 5.40 8.01
C ARG A 86 -13.57 3.90 7.79
N THR A 87 -14.27 3.10 8.60
CA THR A 87 -14.25 1.64 8.48
C THR A 87 -14.86 1.20 7.14
N GLU A 88 -16.06 1.68 6.81
CA GLU A 88 -16.75 1.30 5.56
C GLU A 88 -15.94 1.64 4.31
N PHE A 89 -15.41 2.86 4.22
CA PHE A 89 -14.63 3.29 3.05
C PHE A 89 -13.26 2.60 2.97
N ALA A 90 -12.64 2.29 4.12
CA ALA A 90 -11.44 1.46 4.15
C ALA A 90 -11.75 0.06 3.61
N MET A 91 -12.80 -0.60 4.10
CA MET A 91 -13.19 -1.94 3.65
C MET A 91 -13.56 -1.97 2.17
N GLU A 92 -14.30 -0.97 1.68
CA GLU A 92 -14.61 -0.85 0.25
C GLU A 92 -13.33 -0.67 -0.60
N GLY A 93 -12.39 0.14 -0.12
CA GLY A 93 -11.08 0.34 -0.75
C GLY A 93 -10.27 -0.95 -0.81
N LEU A 94 -10.19 -1.68 0.31
CA LEU A 94 -9.48 -2.96 0.37
C LEU A 94 -10.13 -4.00 -0.55
N ARG A 95 -11.45 -4.12 -0.54
CA ARG A 95 -12.18 -5.01 -1.45
C ARG A 95 -11.83 -4.76 -2.92
N LYS A 96 -11.73 -3.50 -3.35
CA LYS A 96 -11.29 -3.14 -4.72
C LYS A 96 -9.85 -3.57 -5.01
N ARG A 97 -8.94 -3.47 -4.04
CA ARG A 97 -7.56 -3.97 -4.17
C ARG A 97 -7.56 -5.49 -4.33
N LEU A 98 -8.27 -6.20 -3.46
CA LEU A 98 -8.36 -7.67 -3.45
C LEU A 98 -8.95 -8.23 -4.76
N TYR A 99 -9.95 -7.57 -5.38
CA TYR A 99 -10.43 -7.98 -6.70
C TYR A 99 -9.35 -7.96 -7.79
N ASN A 100 -8.30 -7.14 -7.63
CA ASN A 100 -7.19 -7.09 -8.57
C ASN A 100 -6.05 -8.07 -8.21
N TYR A 101 -6.17 -8.84 -7.13
CA TYR A 101 -5.13 -9.80 -6.75
C TYR A 101 -5.00 -10.94 -7.75
N LYS A 102 -6.12 -11.55 -8.16
CA LYS A 102 -6.12 -12.60 -9.18
C LYS A 102 -5.54 -12.10 -10.51
N PRO A 103 -5.92 -10.92 -11.05
CA PRO A 103 -5.24 -10.33 -12.20
C PRO A 103 -3.72 -10.17 -12.04
N VAL A 104 -3.21 -9.69 -10.90
CA VAL A 104 -1.76 -9.59 -10.66
C VAL A 104 -1.12 -10.98 -10.66
N PHE A 105 -1.70 -11.94 -9.95
CA PHE A 105 -1.19 -13.31 -9.92
C PHE A 105 -1.09 -13.92 -11.32
N ARG A 106 -2.12 -13.72 -12.18
CA ARG A 106 -2.07 -14.14 -13.59
C ARG A 106 -0.98 -13.44 -14.38
N CYS A 107 -0.71 -12.16 -14.11
CA CYS A 107 0.38 -11.43 -14.75
C CYS A 107 1.75 -12.02 -14.37
N VAL A 108 1.93 -12.43 -13.11
CA VAL A 108 3.15 -13.08 -12.63
C VAL A 108 3.29 -14.47 -13.26
N GLN A 109 2.23 -15.29 -13.25
CA GLN A 109 2.24 -16.63 -13.87
C GLN A 109 2.58 -16.59 -15.36
N ALA A 110 2.06 -15.61 -16.10
CA ALA A 110 2.31 -15.47 -17.54
C ALA A 110 3.78 -15.21 -17.89
N GLN A 111 4.60 -14.76 -16.93
CA GLN A 111 6.04 -14.56 -17.13
C GLN A 111 6.85 -15.80 -16.73
N LEU A 112 6.26 -16.85 -16.17
CA LEU A 112 7.00 -18.06 -15.80
C LEU A 112 7.63 -18.73 -17.03
N ASP A 113 6.90 -18.77 -18.16
CA ASP A 113 7.39 -19.38 -19.39
C ASP A 113 8.65 -18.70 -19.96
N THR A 114 8.88 -17.41 -19.66
CA THR A 114 10.09 -16.69 -20.12
C THR A 114 11.35 -17.09 -19.36
N LEU A 115 11.18 -17.80 -18.25
CA LEU A 115 12.27 -18.32 -17.42
C LEU A 115 12.72 -19.72 -17.84
N LYS A 116 12.03 -20.40 -18.78
CA LYS A 116 12.41 -21.76 -19.20
C LYS A 116 13.89 -21.83 -19.61
N GLY A 117 14.63 -22.77 -19.01
CA GLY A 117 16.07 -22.93 -19.23
C GLY A 117 16.96 -22.07 -18.32
N ARG A 118 16.40 -21.20 -17.49
CA ARG A 118 17.12 -20.49 -16.42
C ARG A 118 17.07 -21.28 -15.11
N GLU A 119 18.07 -21.09 -14.25
CA GLU A 119 18.20 -21.81 -12.97
C GLU A 119 17.02 -21.51 -12.03
N GLU A 120 16.48 -20.29 -12.07
CA GLU A 120 15.42 -19.82 -11.18
C GLU A 120 14.04 -20.38 -11.54
N HIS A 121 13.87 -20.99 -12.71
CA HIS A 121 12.57 -21.42 -13.23
C HIS A 121 11.87 -22.43 -12.32
N GLU A 122 12.57 -23.49 -11.90
CA GLU A 122 11.97 -24.56 -11.07
C GLU A 122 11.54 -24.02 -9.71
N HIS A 123 12.39 -23.23 -9.07
CA HIS A 123 12.09 -22.61 -7.78
C HIS A 123 10.91 -21.63 -7.89
N TRP A 124 10.89 -20.80 -8.92
CA TRP A 124 9.78 -19.85 -9.11
C TRP A 124 8.47 -20.56 -9.47
N ALA A 125 8.52 -21.64 -10.26
CA ALA A 125 7.36 -22.48 -10.53
C ALA A 125 6.79 -23.09 -9.24
N TYR A 126 7.65 -23.55 -8.32
CA TYR A 126 7.25 -24.01 -6.99
C TYR A 126 6.54 -22.92 -6.18
N VAL A 127 7.14 -21.72 -6.09
CA VAL A 127 6.57 -20.57 -5.36
C VAL A 127 5.17 -20.21 -5.91
N LEU A 128 5.02 -20.16 -7.24
CA LEU A 128 3.72 -19.89 -7.86
C LEU A 128 2.73 -21.06 -7.72
N GLY A 129 3.23 -22.29 -7.68
CA GLY A 129 2.45 -23.50 -7.44
C GLY A 129 1.79 -23.51 -6.06
N LEU A 130 2.52 -23.07 -5.02
CA LEU A 130 1.99 -22.90 -3.65
C LEU A 130 0.78 -21.94 -3.63
N LEU A 131 0.92 -20.78 -4.29
CA LEU A 131 -0.17 -19.82 -4.40
C LEU A 131 -1.37 -20.40 -5.17
N GLY A 132 -1.09 -21.19 -6.21
CA GLY A 132 -2.12 -21.87 -7.01
C GLY A 132 -2.86 -22.97 -6.25
N SER A 133 -2.23 -23.63 -5.27
CA SER A 133 -2.83 -24.69 -4.46
C SER A 133 -3.54 -24.20 -3.19
N GLY A 134 -3.52 -22.89 -2.93
CA GLY A 134 -4.20 -22.29 -1.78
C GLY A 134 -3.32 -22.05 -0.55
N VAL A 135 -2.01 -22.25 -0.65
CA VAL A 135 -1.05 -21.95 0.43
C VAL A 135 -0.13 -20.78 0.03
N HIS A 136 0.79 -20.39 0.91
CA HIS A 136 1.75 -19.31 0.64
C HIS A 136 3.19 -19.84 0.73
N PRO A 137 4.12 -19.33 -0.10
CA PRO A 137 5.55 -19.54 0.08
C PRO A 137 6.03 -18.98 1.42
N LYS A 138 7.09 -19.56 1.99
CA LYS A 138 7.74 -18.96 3.15
C LYS A 138 8.52 -17.70 2.72
N PRO A 139 8.79 -16.75 3.63
CA PRO A 139 9.59 -15.56 3.32
C PRO A 139 10.95 -15.89 2.68
N GLU A 140 11.59 -16.97 3.11
CA GLU A 140 12.88 -17.41 2.58
C GLU A 140 12.77 -17.84 1.10
N ASP A 141 11.68 -18.51 0.71
CA ASP A 141 11.43 -18.91 -0.67
C ASP A 141 11.23 -17.69 -1.58
N ILE A 142 10.58 -16.64 -1.05
CA ILE A 142 10.38 -15.37 -1.74
C ILE A 142 11.73 -14.66 -1.93
N VAL A 143 12.52 -14.54 -0.86
CA VAL A 143 13.83 -13.87 -0.88
C VAL A 143 14.81 -14.59 -1.81
N LYS A 144 14.77 -15.92 -1.88
CA LYS A 144 15.57 -16.71 -2.84
C LYS A 144 15.27 -16.35 -4.30
N SER A 145 14.12 -15.75 -4.58
CA SER A 145 13.68 -15.35 -5.93
C SER A 145 13.91 -13.86 -6.22
N ILE A 146 14.63 -13.14 -5.35
CA ILE A 146 14.77 -11.69 -5.42
C ILE A 146 15.40 -11.19 -6.73
N ASP A 147 16.31 -11.98 -7.31
CA ASP A 147 17.00 -11.62 -8.55
C ASP A 147 16.05 -11.46 -9.74
N LEU A 148 14.93 -12.18 -9.76
CA LEU A 148 13.88 -12.03 -10.78
C LEU A 148 13.23 -10.63 -10.76
N PHE A 149 13.39 -9.88 -9.67
CA PHE A 149 12.87 -8.52 -9.49
C PHE A 149 13.92 -7.43 -9.68
N ARG A 150 15.20 -7.80 -9.86
CA ARG A 150 16.30 -6.88 -10.20
C ARG A 150 16.40 -6.59 -11.71
N GLY A 151 15.87 -7.49 -12.53
CA GLY A 151 15.86 -7.36 -13.98
C GLY A 151 14.61 -7.96 -14.63
N ASP A 152 14.81 -8.54 -15.81
CA ASP A 152 13.77 -9.33 -16.48
C ASP A 152 13.42 -10.57 -15.62
N PRO A 153 12.13 -10.85 -15.34
CA PRO A 153 10.95 -10.22 -15.93
C PRO A 153 10.20 -9.25 -15.01
N TYR A 154 10.48 -9.21 -13.69
CA TYR A 154 9.61 -8.52 -12.72
C TYR A 154 10.09 -7.14 -12.27
N HIS A 155 11.28 -6.69 -12.67
CA HIS A 155 11.68 -5.31 -12.41
C HIS A 155 10.76 -4.32 -13.13
N LEU A 156 10.50 -3.15 -12.52
CA LEU A 156 9.51 -2.17 -12.99
C LEU A 156 9.72 -1.73 -14.46
N SER A 157 10.96 -1.74 -14.95
CA SER A 157 11.28 -1.41 -16.34
C SER A 157 10.84 -2.48 -17.35
N TYR A 158 10.77 -3.74 -16.94
CA TYR A 158 10.45 -4.89 -17.80
C TYR A 158 8.96 -5.26 -17.77
N LEU A 159 8.22 -4.83 -16.74
CA LEU A 159 6.79 -5.09 -16.64
C LEU A 159 6.02 -4.56 -17.86
N TYR A 160 5.22 -5.41 -18.49
CA TYR A 160 4.32 -4.99 -19.58
C TYR A 160 3.15 -4.12 -19.05
N PRO A 161 2.48 -3.31 -19.91
CA PRO A 161 1.51 -2.31 -19.47
C PRO A 161 0.30 -2.85 -18.68
N GLY A 162 -0.13 -4.08 -18.98
CA GLY A 162 -1.20 -4.77 -18.26
C GLY A 162 -0.83 -5.05 -16.80
N HIS A 163 0.38 -5.59 -16.58
CA HIS A 163 0.90 -5.87 -15.25
C HIS A 163 1.02 -4.58 -14.42
N VAL A 164 1.61 -3.53 -14.99
CA VAL A 164 1.71 -2.21 -14.34
C VAL A 164 0.33 -1.66 -13.93
N LYS A 165 -0.68 -1.83 -14.77
CA LYS A 165 -2.05 -1.35 -14.49
C LYS A 165 -2.67 -2.06 -13.29
N VAL A 166 -2.52 -3.39 -13.19
CA VAL A 166 -3.09 -4.15 -12.08
C VAL A 166 -2.31 -3.93 -10.78
N LEU A 167 -0.98 -3.75 -10.85
CA LEU A 167 -0.17 -3.35 -9.68
C LEU A 167 -0.62 -2.00 -9.12
N LEU A 168 -0.84 -1.00 -9.98
CA LEU A 168 -1.37 0.29 -9.53
C LEU A 168 -2.70 0.14 -8.78
N ARG A 169 -3.59 -0.75 -9.25
CA ARG A 169 -4.90 -0.96 -8.63
C ARG A 169 -4.81 -1.62 -7.26
N ILE A 170 -3.94 -2.63 -7.06
CA ILE A 170 -3.77 -3.27 -5.75
C ILE A 170 -3.13 -2.33 -4.72
N HIS A 171 -2.48 -1.25 -5.16
CA HIS A 171 -1.93 -0.20 -4.29
C HIS A 171 -2.83 1.05 -4.23
N SER A 172 -4.09 0.96 -4.66
CA SER A 172 -5.06 2.07 -4.65
C SER A 172 -4.63 3.32 -5.42
N MET A 173 -3.89 3.14 -6.50
CA MET A 173 -3.33 4.22 -7.30
C MET A 173 -4.04 4.37 -8.64
N HIS A 174 -4.09 5.61 -9.14
CA HIS A 174 -4.68 5.90 -10.44
C HIS A 174 -3.83 5.34 -11.59
N THR A 175 -4.47 5.04 -12.72
CA THR A 175 -3.83 4.40 -13.89
C THR A 175 -3.48 5.35 -15.03
N GLY A 176 -3.58 6.67 -14.80
CA GLY A 176 -3.15 7.72 -15.73
C GLY A 176 -1.62 7.85 -15.88
N LEU A 177 -1.13 9.03 -16.24
CA LEU A 177 0.28 9.30 -16.55
C LEU A 177 1.26 8.91 -15.42
N ARG A 178 2.55 8.78 -15.75
CA ARG A 178 3.66 8.49 -14.81
C ARG A 178 3.46 7.20 -13.99
N ARG A 179 2.89 6.16 -14.61
CA ARG A 179 2.54 4.88 -13.96
C ARG A 179 3.70 4.21 -13.21
N ARG A 180 4.85 4.04 -13.86
CA ARG A 180 6.02 3.36 -13.27
C ARG A 180 6.70 4.19 -12.20
N LEU A 181 6.83 5.51 -12.42
CA LEU A 181 7.34 6.44 -11.42
C LEU A 181 6.52 6.33 -10.12
N ARG A 182 5.19 6.34 -10.23
CA ARG A 182 4.30 6.20 -9.08
C ARG A 182 4.46 4.86 -8.35
N LEU A 183 4.65 3.76 -9.09
CA LEU A 183 4.96 2.47 -8.47
C LEU A 183 6.30 2.49 -7.76
N ALA A 184 7.33 3.08 -8.36
CA ALA A 184 8.64 3.22 -7.73
C ALA A 184 8.58 4.05 -6.45
N GLU A 185 7.91 5.21 -6.49
CA GLU A 185 7.65 6.05 -5.31
C GLU A 185 6.91 5.27 -4.23
N GLN A 186 5.86 4.52 -4.59
CA GLN A 186 5.12 3.69 -3.64
C GLN A 186 6.01 2.61 -3.00
N ALA A 187 6.85 1.94 -3.78
CA ALA A 187 7.75 0.91 -3.30
C ALA A 187 8.77 1.48 -2.32
N THR A 188 9.35 2.64 -2.63
CA THR A 188 10.27 3.35 -1.73
C THR A 188 9.58 3.75 -0.44
N ILE A 189 8.36 4.29 -0.50
CA ILE A 189 7.60 4.69 0.69
C ILE A 189 7.31 3.48 1.57
N LEU A 190 6.88 2.36 0.97
CA LEU A 190 6.58 1.14 1.70
C LEU A 190 7.83 0.57 2.39
N HIS A 191 8.94 0.49 1.66
CA HIS A 191 10.22 0.04 2.19
C HIS A 191 10.74 0.92 3.33
N GLU A 192 10.69 2.25 3.18
CA GLU A 192 11.17 3.17 4.22
C GLU A 192 10.26 3.15 5.46
N MET A 193 8.95 2.90 5.28
CA MET A 193 8.04 2.62 6.40
C MET A 193 8.41 1.32 7.12
N ASP A 194 8.74 0.26 6.38
CA ASP A 194 9.21 -1.02 6.92
C ASP A 194 10.51 -0.82 7.72
N MET A 195 11.49 -0.11 7.16
CA MET A 195 12.75 0.22 7.84
C MET A 195 12.53 1.10 9.08
N ALA A 196 11.54 2.00 9.04
CA ALA A 196 11.18 2.80 10.21
C ALA A 196 10.60 1.93 11.35
N ILE A 197 9.78 0.94 11.05
CA ILE A 197 9.27 -0.02 12.05
C ILE A 197 10.45 -0.72 12.75
N ILE A 198 11.44 -1.19 11.98
CA ILE A 198 12.64 -1.84 12.53
C ILE A 198 13.41 -0.89 13.44
N ARG A 199 13.68 0.35 12.99
CA ARG A 199 14.39 1.37 13.77
C ARG A 199 13.67 1.78 15.06
N GLU A 200 12.34 1.74 15.06
CA GLU A 200 11.50 2.10 16.21
C GLU A 200 11.39 0.97 17.26
N GLY A 201 12.17 -0.10 17.14
CA GLY A 201 12.18 -1.22 18.08
C GLY A 201 11.38 -2.44 17.59
N GLY A 202 10.95 -2.43 16.33
CA GLY A 202 10.30 -3.56 15.67
C GLY A 202 8.79 -3.66 15.92
N ILE A 203 8.21 -4.76 15.44
CA ILE A 203 6.77 -5.00 15.44
C ILE A 203 6.19 -5.04 16.86
N SER A 204 6.97 -5.48 17.85
CA SER A 204 6.54 -5.59 19.25
C SER A 204 6.25 -4.24 19.92
N GLN A 205 6.76 -3.13 19.38
CA GLN A 205 6.50 -1.78 19.89
C GLN A 205 5.25 -1.14 19.26
N LEU A 206 4.65 -1.78 18.25
CA LEU A 206 3.46 -1.25 17.61
C LEU A 206 2.24 -1.44 18.50
N SER A 207 1.47 -0.37 18.67
CA SER A 207 0.14 -0.46 19.28
C SER A 207 -0.78 -1.34 18.43
N GLN A 208 -1.86 -1.88 19.02
CA GLN A 208 -2.82 -2.70 18.27
C GLN A 208 -3.41 -1.96 17.06
N GLU A 209 -3.66 -0.66 17.20
CA GLU A 209 -4.14 0.16 16.09
C GLU A 209 -3.07 0.33 15.00
N ASP A 210 -1.81 0.57 15.40
CA ASP A 210 -0.70 0.69 14.46
C ASP A 210 -0.43 -0.61 13.70
N LEU A 211 -0.60 -1.78 14.36
CA LEU A 211 -0.54 -3.09 13.70
C LEU A 211 -1.63 -3.25 12.64
N ARG A 212 -2.87 -2.87 12.96
CA ARG A 212 -3.99 -2.92 12.00
C ARG A 212 -3.73 -2.03 10.80
N VAL A 213 -3.29 -0.80 11.02
CA VAL A 213 -2.94 0.14 9.94
C VAL A 213 -1.80 -0.42 9.08
N ALA A 214 -0.75 -0.97 9.70
CA ALA A 214 0.38 -1.56 8.99
C ALA A 214 -0.04 -2.74 8.09
N CYS A 215 -0.87 -3.65 8.61
CA CYS A 215 -1.43 -4.76 7.84
C CYS A 215 -2.29 -4.25 6.67
N PHE A 216 -3.18 -3.30 6.95
CA PHE A 216 -4.10 -2.74 5.97
C PHE A 216 -3.36 -2.06 4.82
N LEU A 217 -2.33 -1.26 5.10
CA LEU A 217 -1.53 -0.60 4.06
C LEU A 217 -0.87 -1.62 3.12
N ARG A 218 -0.43 -2.75 3.66
CA ARG A 218 0.20 -3.85 2.91
C ARG A 218 -0.80 -4.81 2.25
N GLY A 219 -2.11 -4.55 2.40
CA GLY A 219 -3.16 -5.26 1.67
C GLY A 219 -3.67 -6.53 2.37
N LEU A 220 -3.50 -6.61 3.69
CA LEU A 220 -4.12 -7.61 4.53
C LEU A 220 -5.37 -7.01 5.21
N ASN A 221 -6.45 -7.80 5.33
CA ASN A 221 -7.63 -7.44 6.12
C ASN A 221 -7.42 -7.80 7.60
N PRO A 222 -7.22 -6.83 8.51
CA PRO A 222 -6.94 -7.12 9.92
C PRO A 222 -8.20 -7.22 10.79
N VAL A 223 -9.40 -6.95 10.25
CA VAL A 223 -10.62 -6.71 11.05
C VAL A 223 -10.98 -7.89 11.95
N THR A 224 -10.88 -9.11 11.42
CA THR A 224 -11.23 -10.35 12.13
C THR A 224 -10.01 -11.13 12.62
N MET A 225 -8.81 -10.55 12.49
CA MET A 225 -7.55 -11.25 12.83
C MET A 225 -7.21 -11.06 14.30
N LYS A 226 -6.63 -12.11 14.91
CA LYS A 226 -6.03 -11.99 16.24
C LYS A 226 -4.75 -11.19 16.15
N THR A 227 -4.34 -10.62 17.28
CA THR A 227 -3.09 -9.84 17.35
C THR A 227 -1.89 -10.71 17.01
N GLU A 228 -1.84 -11.97 17.45
CA GLU A 228 -0.72 -12.87 17.13
C GLU A 228 -0.62 -13.13 15.61
N ASP A 229 -1.75 -13.32 14.94
CA ASP A 229 -1.79 -13.55 13.49
C ASP A 229 -1.31 -12.33 12.70
N MET A 230 -1.70 -11.12 13.14
CA MET A 230 -1.22 -9.87 12.53
C MET A 230 0.29 -9.69 12.73
N ILE A 231 0.81 -9.97 13.93
CA ILE A 231 2.24 -9.92 14.22
C ILE A 231 2.99 -10.94 13.37
N HIS A 232 2.48 -12.16 13.27
CA HIS A 232 3.09 -13.23 12.47
C HIS A 232 3.17 -12.84 11.00
N TRP A 233 2.07 -12.38 10.41
CA TRP A 233 2.04 -11.95 9.01
C TRP A 233 2.95 -10.75 8.75
N LEU A 234 2.93 -9.75 9.63
CA LEU A 234 3.78 -8.56 9.46
C LEU A 234 5.26 -8.90 9.64
N THR A 235 5.60 -9.87 10.49
CA THR A 235 6.98 -10.39 10.63
C THR A 235 7.45 -10.99 9.31
N GLN A 236 6.62 -11.82 8.66
CA GLN A 236 6.93 -12.38 7.35
C GLN A 236 7.14 -11.29 6.28
N TRP A 237 6.29 -10.26 6.28
CA TRP A 237 6.44 -9.12 5.38
C TRP A 237 7.76 -8.39 5.59
N ILE A 238 8.08 -8.05 6.84
CA ILE A 238 9.29 -7.30 7.20
C ILE A 238 10.55 -8.09 6.83
N PHE A 239 10.55 -9.41 7.02
CA PHE A 239 11.64 -10.28 6.59
C PHE A 239 11.95 -10.12 5.10
N VAL A 240 10.92 -10.13 4.25
CA VAL A 240 11.11 -9.90 2.80
C VAL A 240 11.54 -8.47 2.53
N SER A 241 10.95 -7.49 3.22
CA SER A 241 11.28 -6.08 3.03
C SER A 241 12.73 -5.75 3.39
N GLU A 242 13.31 -6.39 4.40
CA GLU A 242 14.68 -6.18 4.84
C GLU A 242 15.70 -6.70 3.82
N ALA A 243 15.37 -7.79 3.11
CA ALA A 243 16.21 -8.33 2.04
C ALA A 243 16.19 -7.50 0.74
N VAL A 244 15.21 -6.61 0.59
CA VAL A 244 15.03 -5.79 -0.62
C VAL A 244 15.93 -4.56 -0.62
N ASP A 245 16.50 -4.28 -1.79
CA ASP A 245 17.34 -3.10 -2.05
C ASP A 245 16.70 -2.22 -3.13
N THR A 246 17.38 -1.13 -3.52
CA THR A 246 16.88 -0.17 -4.51
C THR A 246 16.65 -0.77 -5.90
N THR A 247 17.29 -1.89 -6.23
CA THR A 247 17.17 -2.60 -7.51
C THR A 247 16.05 -3.62 -7.51
N SER A 248 15.62 -4.13 -6.34
CA SER A 248 14.59 -5.16 -6.21
C SER A 248 13.28 -4.68 -5.60
N LEU A 249 13.09 -3.36 -5.45
CA LEU A 249 11.88 -2.73 -4.88
C LEU A 249 10.55 -3.21 -5.50
N SER A 250 10.57 -3.69 -6.75
CA SER A 250 9.40 -4.28 -7.39
C SER A 250 8.86 -5.47 -6.60
N LEU A 251 9.70 -6.26 -5.93
CA LEU A 251 9.28 -7.40 -5.10
C LEU A 251 8.28 -6.99 -4.01
N LEU A 252 8.53 -5.87 -3.32
CA LEU A 252 7.61 -5.34 -2.30
C LEU A 252 6.23 -5.00 -2.86
N LEU A 253 6.16 -4.55 -4.13
CA LEU A 253 4.88 -4.27 -4.78
C LEU A 253 4.08 -5.56 -5.08
N HIS A 254 4.75 -6.71 -5.18
CA HIS A 254 4.14 -8.01 -5.44
C HIS A 254 3.87 -8.81 -4.15
N CYS A 255 4.51 -8.46 -3.04
CA CYS A 255 4.30 -9.09 -1.72
C CYS A 255 2.83 -9.18 -1.26
N PRO A 256 1.91 -8.23 -1.57
CA PRO A 256 0.50 -8.39 -1.22
C PRO A 256 -0.13 -9.66 -1.83
N ILE A 257 0.38 -10.13 -2.96
CA ILE A 257 -0.03 -11.41 -3.56
C ILE A 257 0.74 -12.56 -2.92
N LEU A 258 2.08 -12.46 -2.87
CA LEU A 258 2.94 -13.55 -2.41
C LEU A 258 2.63 -13.98 -0.96
N LEU A 259 2.25 -13.04 -0.09
CA LEU A 259 1.93 -13.30 1.33
C LEU A 259 0.44 -13.19 1.65
N GLY A 260 -0.34 -12.55 0.77
CA GLY A 260 -1.72 -12.13 1.06
C GLY A 260 -2.81 -12.80 0.20
N TYR A 261 -2.44 -13.51 -0.87
CA TYR A 261 -3.42 -14.01 -1.86
C TYR A 261 -4.44 -14.99 -1.29
N ASN A 262 -3.97 -16.02 -0.58
CA ASN A 262 -4.79 -17.06 0.05
C ASN A 262 -5.14 -16.78 1.52
N GLN A 263 -5.00 -15.53 2.00
CA GLN A 263 -5.27 -15.22 3.41
C GLN A 263 -6.79 -15.30 3.68
N PRO A 264 -7.26 -16.09 4.67
CA PRO A 264 -8.69 -16.25 4.93
C PRO A 264 -9.41 -14.93 5.21
N SER A 265 -8.77 -14.01 5.93
CA SER A 265 -9.32 -12.69 6.23
C SER A 265 -9.57 -11.85 4.97
N ASN A 266 -8.74 -12.01 3.93
CA ASN A 266 -8.94 -11.36 2.65
C ASN A 266 -10.09 -12.02 1.86
N TRP A 267 -10.21 -13.34 1.90
CA TRP A 267 -11.26 -14.08 1.18
C TRP A 267 -12.66 -13.73 1.66
N ILE A 268 -12.83 -13.59 2.97
CA ILE A 268 -14.10 -13.16 3.61
C ILE A 268 -14.57 -11.79 3.06
N LEU A 269 -13.67 -10.94 2.57
CA LEU A 269 -14.05 -9.62 2.07
C LEU A 269 -14.53 -9.62 0.61
N ILE A 270 -14.18 -10.65 -0.17
CA ILE A 270 -14.48 -10.74 -1.60
C ILE A 270 -15.54 -11.79 -1.96
N HIS A 271 -15.89 -12.68 -1.02
CA HIS A 271 -16.93 -13.70 -1.11
C HIS A 271 -18.07 -13.39 -0.14
#